data_AF-A0AA86RR26-F1
#
_entry.id   AF-A0AA86RR26-F1
#
_cell.length_a   1.000
_cell.length_b   1.000
_cell.length_c   1.000
_cell.angle_alpha   90.00
_cell.angle_beta   90.00
_cell.angle_gamma   90.00
#
_symmetry.space_group_name_H-M   'P 1'
#
loop_
_entity.id
_entity.type
_entity.pdbx_description
1 polymer ?
#
loop_
_entity_poly.entity_id
_entity_poly.type
_entity_poly.pdbx_seq_one_letter_code
_entity_poly.pdbx_strand_id
1 'polypeptide(L)'
;MGLRDIGASLPPGFRFYPSDEELVCHYLYKKIANEEVLKGTLVEIDLHICEPWQLPEVAKLNANEWYFFSFRDRKYATGFRTNRATTSGYWKATGKDRAVVDPTTQEVVGMRKTLVFYRNRAPNGIKTGWIMHEFRLETPHMPPKIFHSLSSRVQLELELMDFNWRREKINIV
;
A
#
# COMPACT_ATOMS: atom_id res chain seq x y z
N MET A 1 -7.48 13.27 15.03
CA MET A 1 -8.15 13.90 13.88
C MET A 1 -7.63 13.18 12.65
N GLY A 2 -8.49 12.54 11.86
CA GLY A 2 -8.06 11.72 10.71
C GLY A 2 -7.75 12.56 9.47
N LEU A 3 -7.11 11.98 8.44
CA LEU A 3 -6.78 12.71 7.20
C LEU A 3 -8.03 13.30 6.52
N ARG A 4 -9.18 12.65 6.65
CA ARG A 4 -10.46 13.15 6.14
C ARG A 4 -10.89 14.44 6.83
N ASP A 5 -10.76 14.51 8.15
CA ASP A 5 -11.13 15.68 8.95
C ASP A 5 -10.17 16.85 8.66
N ILE A 6 -8.87 16.55 8.49
CA ILE A 6 -7.87 17.55 8.09
C ILE A 6 -8.19 18.07 6.68
N GLY A 7 -8.49 17.18 5.73
CA GLY A 7 -8.85 17.56 4.36
C GLY A 7 -10.06 18.51 4.29
N ALA A 8 -11.05 18.34 5.18
CA ALA A 8 -12.19 19.25 5.27
C ALA A 8 -11.84 20.66 5.80
N SER A 9 -10.72 20.79 6.52
CA SER A 9 -10.22 22.08 7.05
C SER A 9 -9.24 22.81 6.12
N LEU A 10 -8.75 22.13 5.07
CA LEU A 10 -7.80 22.71 4.12
C LEU A 10 -8.53 23.51 3.03
N PRO A 11 -7.87 24.53 2.44
CA PRO A 11 -8.44 25.28 1.33
C PRO A 11 -8.80 24.36 0.15
N PRO A 12 -9.82 24.71 -0.65
CA PRO A 12 -10.15 23.99 -1.87
C PRO A 12 -8.91 23.82 -2.78
N GLY A 13 -8.70 22.60 -3.28
CA GLY A 13 -7.57 22.26 -4.15
C GLY A 13 -6.42 21.53 -3.45
N PHE A 14 -6.33 21.59 -2.12
CA PHE A 14 -5.41 20.74 -1.36
C PHE A 14 -5.88 19.29 -1.41
N ARG A 15 -4.95 18.38 -1.72
CA ARG A 15 -5.20 16.94 -1.81
C ARG A 15 -4.06 16.17 -1.19
N PHE A 16 -4.39 14.98 -0.71
CA PHE A 16 -3.39 14.04 -0.23
C PHE A 16 -2.68 13.41 -1.43
N TYR A 17 -1.51 13.90 -1.78
CA TYR A 17 -0.73 13.37 -2.92
C TYR A 17 0.74 13.17 -2.52
N PRO A 18 1.00 12.20 -1.62
CA PRO A 18 2.33 11.97 -1.09
C PRO A 18 3.27 11.33 -2.12
N SER A 19 4.57 11.60 -2.00
CA SER A 19 5.62 10.89 -2.75
C SER A 19 5.84 9.47 -2.21
N ASP A 20 6.48 8.60 -2.99
CA ASP A 20 6.85 7.25 -2.56
C ASP A 20 7.66 7.27 -1.24
N GLU A 21 8.54 8.26 -1.10
CA GLU A 21 9.41 8.48 0.06
C GLU A 21 8.62 8.97 1.26
N GLU A 22 7.69 9.91 1.08
CA GLU A 22 6.81 10.37 2.15
C GLU A 22 5.96 9.21 2.67
N LEU A 23 5.43 8.38 1.77
CA LEU A 23 4.68 7.18 2.12
C LEU A 23 5.48 6.21 2.99
N VAL A 24 6.74 5.98 2.66
CA VAL A 24 7.61 5.08 3.42
C VAL A 24 8.11 5.71 4.72
N CYS A 25 8.76 6.88 4.65
CA CYS A 25 9.44 7.51 5.79
C CYS A 25 8.49 8.19 6.77
N HIS A 26 7.39 8.79 6.29
CA HIS A 26 6.48 9.54 7.15
C HIS A 26 5.24 8.77 7.55
N TYR A 27 4.68 7.91 6.69
CA TYR A 27 3.48 7.14 7.03
C TYR A 27 3.83 5.75 7.57
N LEU A 28 4.52 4.94 6.78
CA LEU A 28 4.79 3.54 7.13
C LEU A 28 5.76 3.41 8.32
N TYR A 29 6.91 4.09 8.29
CA TYR A 29 7.90 4.06 9.36
C TYR A 29 7.32 4.54 10.69
N LYS A 30 6.64 5.70 10.71
CA LYS A 30 6.05 6.24 11.95
C LYS A 30 4.91 5.38 12.49
N LYS A 31 4.10 4.79 11.60
CA LYS A 31 3.04 3.84 11.98
C LYS A 31 3.65 2.63 12.68
N ILE A 32 4.72 2.09 12.11
CA ILE A 32 5.45 0.96 12.67
C ILE A 32 6.11 1.35 13.99
N ALA A 33 6.83 2.47 14.06
CA ALA A 33 7.45 3.01 15.27
C ALA A 33 6.46 3.37 16.39
N ASN A 34 5.14 3.22 16.15
CA ASN A 34 4.05 3.49 17.07
C ASN A 34 4.07 4.95 17.59
N GLU A 35 4.51 5.87 16.74
CA GLU A 35 4.41 7.29 17.03
C GLU A 35 2.93 7.70 17.00
N GLU A 36 2.42 8.22 18.12
CA GLU A 36 0.99 8.56 18.28
C GLU A 36 0.46 9.54 17.24
N VAL A 37 1.35 10.26 16.55
CA VAL A 37 1.07 11.29 15.55
C VAL A 37 0.25 10.76 14.36
N LEU A 38 0.27 9.46 14.07
CA LEU A 38 -0.49 8.87 12.96
C LEU A 38 -1.76 8.11 13.37
N LYS A 39 -2.15 8.14 14.65
CA LYS A 39 -3.39 7.50 15.10
C LYS A 39 -4.59 8.13 14.39
N GLY A 40 -5.21 7.36 13.49
CA GLY A 40 -6.40 7.75 12.72
C GLY A 40 -6.13 8.37 11.34
N THR A 41 -4.87 8.46 10.91
CA THR A 41 -4.48 9.05 9.61
C THR A 41 -4.95 8.18 8.44
N LEU A 42 -4.63 6.88 8.47
CA LEU A 42 -5.02 5.89 7.46
C LEU A 42 -5.74 4.70 8.11
N VAL A 43 -6.61 4.05 7.34
CA VAL A 43 -7.39 2.89 7.79
C VAL A 43 -6.53 1.62 7.65
N GLU A 44 -6.69 0.69 8.59
CA GLU A 44 -6.14 -0.67 8.47
C GLU A 44 -7.17 -1.59 7.80
N ILE A 45 -6.77 -2.31 6.75
CA ILE A 45 -7.64 -3.17 5.95
C ILE A 45 -7.01 -4.55 5.76
N ASP A 46 -7.81 -5.59 5.98
CA ASP A 46 -7.47 -6.95 5.58
C ASP A 46 -7.91 -7.21 4.13
N LEU A 47 -6.93 -7.28 3.24
CA LEU A 47 -7.16 -7.47 1.80
C LEU A 47 -7.63 -8.87 1.42
N HIS A 48 -7.50 -9.85 2.30
CA HIS A 48 -7.92 -11.22 1.99
C HIS A 48 -9.44 -11.34 1.94
N ILE A 49 -10.14 -10.44 2.66
CA ILE A 49 -11.59 -10.42 2.78
C ILE A 49 -12.23 -9.24 2.06
N CYS A 50 -11.44 -8.29 1.55
CA CYS A 50 -11.92 -7.11 0.84
C CYS A 50 -11.61 -7.18 -0.65
N GLU A 51 -12.65 -7.03 -1.47
CA GLU A 51 -12.49 -6.87 -2.91
C GLU A 51 -12.13 -5.42 -3.26
N PRO A 52 -11.38 -5.18 -4.36
CA PRO A 52 -10.93 -3.84 -4.70
C PRO A 52 -12.08 -2.82 -4.83
N TRP A 53 -13.22 -3.21 -5.39
CA TRP A 53 -14.38 -2.31 -5.52
C TRP A 53 -15.10 -1.99 -4.20
N GLN A 54 -14.77 -2.66 -3.09
CA GLN A 54 -15.32 -2.37 -1.77
C GLN A 54 -14.48 -1.34 -1.01
N LEU A 55 -13.21 -1.17 -1.39
CA LEU A 55 -12.29 -0.23 -0.74
C LEU A 55 -12.68 1.25 -0.88
N PRO A 56 -13.32 1.72 -1.98
CA PRO A 56 -13.76 3.10 -2.11
C PRO A 56 -14.74 3.57 -1.03
N GLU A 57 -15.49 2.68 -0.41
CA GLU A 57 -16.41 3.03 0.67
C GLU A 57 -15.68 3.17 2.01
N VAL A 58 -14.59 2.42 2.19
CA VAL A 58 -13.87 2.30 3.47
C VAL A 58 -12.70 3.28 3.57
N ALA A 59 -11.95 3.50 2.48
CA ALA A 59 -10.65 4.18 2.49
C ALA A 59 -10.58 5.47 1.66
N LYS A 60 -11.71 6.02 1.17
CA LYS A 60 -11.72 7.25 0.34
C LYS A 60 -11.00 8.42 1.01
N LEU A 61 -9.90 8.86 0.41
CA LEU A 61 -9.18 10.08 0.77
C LEU A 61 -9.17 11.04 -0.41
N ASN A 62 -8.98 10.50 -1.62
CA ASN A 62 -9.14 11.22 -2.89
C ASN A 62 -10.32 10.66 -3.69
N ALA A 63 -10.62 11.28 -4.84
CA ALA A 63 -11.68 10.82 -5.72
C ALA A 63 -11.38 9.43 -6.33
N ASN A 64 -10.11 9.17 -6.68
CA ASN A 64 -9.69 8.04 -7.51
C ASN A 64 -8.59 7.16 -6.89
N GLU A 65 -8.07 7.56 -5.72
CA GLU A 65 -6.91 6.95 -5.08
C GLU A 65 -7.24 6.66 -3.60
N TRP A 66 -6.85 5.46 -3.15
CA TRP A 66 -7.13 4.97 -1.80
C TRP A 66 -5.85 4.51 -1.12
N TYR A 67 -5.61 5.03 0.09
CA TYR A 67 -4.45 4.68 0.90
C TYR A 67 -4.89 3.96 2.17
N PHE A 68 -4.27 2.83 2.46
CA PHE A 68 -4.57 2.06 3.66
C PHE A 68 -3.34 1.25 4.10
N PHE A 69 -3.30 0.91 5.38
CA PHE A 69 -2.36 -0.06 5.91
C PHE A 69 -2.94 -1.46 5.76
N SER A 70 -2.13 -2.41 5.31
CA SER A 70 -2.50 -3.82 5.24
C SER A 70 -1.53 -4.67 6.05
N PHE A 71 -2.04 -5.81 6.52
CA PHE A 71 -1.26 -6.81 7.22
C PHE A 71 -0.87 -7.91 6.23
N ARG A 72 0.43 -8.15 6.10
CA ARG A 72 0.97 -9.18 5.22
C ARG A 72 0.75 -10.57 5.80
N ASP A 73 -0.21 -11.32 5.29
CA ASP A 73 -0.36 -12.74 5.61
C ASP A 73 0.58 -13.60 4.76
N ARG A 74 1.31 -14.51 5.42
CA ARG A 74 2.19 -15.43 4.71
C ARG A 74 1.35 -16.56 4.11
N LYS A 75 1.44 -16.75 2.78
CA LYS A 75 0.81 -17.88 2.08
C LYS A 75 1.25 -19.23 2.64
N TYR A 76 2.46 -19.31 3.21
CA TYR A 76 3.03 -20.51 3.83
C TYR A 76 3.80 -20.12 5.10
N ALA A 77 3.76 -20.96 6.13
CA ALA A 77 4.47 -20.74 7.39
C ALA A 77 5.99 -20.49 7.21
N THR A 78 6.59 -21.07 6.16
CA THR A 78 8.03 -21.02 5.85
C THR A 78 8.40 -20.16 4.65
N GLY A 79 7.44 -19.45 4.02
CA GLY A 79 7.67 -18.75 2.75
C GLY A 79 7.48 -17.23 2.81
N PHE A 80 8.20 -16.51 1.95
CA PHE A 80 8.02 -15.06 1.71
C PHE A 80 6.89 -14.73 0.73
N ARG A 81 6.13 -15.71 0.25
CA ARG A 81 4.99 -15.45 -0.65
C ARG A 81 3.80 -15.02 0.17
N THR A 82 3.26 -13.84 -0.12
CA THR A 82 2.03 -13.34 0.49
C THR A 82 0.81 -14.06 -0.11
N ASN A 83 -0.21 -14.36 0.69
CA ASN A 83 -1.49 -14.76 0.12
C ASN A 83 -2.12 -13.53 -0.53
N ARG A 84 -2.65 -13.71 -1.74
CA ARG A 84 -3.13 -12.61 -2.59
C ARG A 84 -4.42 -12.98 -3.30
N ALA A 85 -5.04 -14.08 -2.89
CA ALA A 85 -6.35 -14.47 -3.39
C ALA A 85 -7.42 -13.77 -2.56
N THR A 86 -8.43 -13.24 -3.25
CA THR A 86 -9.67 -12.78 -2.64
C THR A 86 -10.77 -13.81 -2.92
N THR A 87 -12.00 -13.53 -2.46
CA THR A 87 -13.15 -14.40 -2.72
C THR A 87 -13.41 -14.55 -4.21
N SER A 88 -13.30 -13.47 -4.97
CA SER A 88 -13.70 -13.40 -6.39
C SER A 88 -12.54 -13.20 -7.36
N GLY A 89 -11.30 -13.15 -6.89
CA GLY A 89 -10.12 -12.99 -7.75
C GLY A 89 -8.78 -13.18 -7.05
N TYR A 90 -7.75 -12.59 -7.62
CA TYR A 90 -6.41 -12.59 -7.05
C TYR A 90 -5.55 -11.41 -7.55
N TRP A 91 -4.64 -10.95 -6.69
CA TRP A 91 -3.63 -9.96 -7.03
C TRP A 91 -2.38 -10.63 -7.60
N LYS A 92 -1.93 -10.16 -8.76
CA LYS A 92 -0.72 -10.62 -9.45
C LYS A 92 0.29 -9.49 -9.53
N ALA A 93 1.50 -9.73 -9.02
CA ALA A 93 2.61 -8.80 -9.16
C ALA A 93 2.93 -8.57 -10.66
N THR A 94 3.23 -7.34 -11.02
CA THR A 94 3.56 -6.94 -12.39
C THR A 94 4.74 -5.96 -12.39
N GLY A 95 5.59 -6.06 -13.40
CA GLY A 95 6.79 -5.25 -13.52
C GLY A 95 7.89 -5.63 -12.51
N LYS A 96 8.95 -4.81 -12.51
CA LYS A 96 10.06 -4.91 -11.56
C LYS A 96 9.75 -4.05 -10.34
N ASP A 97 10.02 -4.58 -9.15
CA ASP A 97 9.95 -3.80 -7.90
C ASP A 97 10.87 -2.57 -8.00
N ARG A 98 10.41 -1.43 -7.49
CA ARG A 98 11.17 -0.17 -7.46
C ARG A 98 11.70 0.08 -6.07
N ALA A 99 12.96 0.49 -5.96
CA ALA A 99 13.50 0.99 -4.70
C ALA A 99 12.91 2.38 -4.42
N VAL A 100 12.58 2.63 -3.16
CA VAL A 100 12.24 3.95 -2.63
C VAL A 100 13.46 4.47 -1.91
N VAL A 101 13.95 5.64 -2.32
CA VAL A 101 15.23 6.20 -1.89
C VAL A 101 14.99 7.50 -1.15
N ASP A 102 15.53 7.65 0.04
CA ASP A 102 15.48 8.92 0.76
C ASP A 102 16.25 9.99 -0.04
N PRO A 103 15.63 11.13 -0.40
CA PRO A 103 16.29 12.14 -1.23
C PRO A 103 17.46 12.81 -0.52
N THR A 104 17.50 12.77 0.81
CA THR A 104 18.53 13.41 1.65
C THR A 104 19.71 12.46 1.86
N THR A 105 19.47 11.22 2.28
CA THR A 105 20.56 10.27 2.58
C THR A 105 21.00 9.47 1.36
N GLN A 106 20.19 9.44 0.29
CA GLN A 106 20.36 8.58 -0.88
C GLN A 106 20.34 7.08 -0.55
N GLU A 107 19.84 6.71 0.63
CA GLU A 107 19.71 5.32 1.06
C GLU A 107 18.37 4.74 0.64
N VAL A 108 18.35 3.42 0.41
CA VAL A 108 17.12 2.68 0.12
C VAL A 108 16.34 2.49 1.42
N VAL A 109 15.26 3.24 1.57
CA VAL A 109 14.38 3.18 2.75
C VAL A 109 13.27 2.16 2.61
N GLY A 110 12.95 1.75 1.38
CA GLY A 110 11.89 0.79 1.12
C GLY A 110 11.81 0.30 -0.31
N MET A 111 10.78 -0.49 -0.59
CA MET A 111 10.48 -1.00 -1.92
C MET A 111 9.01 -0.80 -2.25
N ARG A 112 8.73 -0.49 -3.51
CA ARG A 112 7.39 -0.39 -4.10
C ARG A 112 7.17 -1.51 -5.09
N LYS A 113 6.18 -2.36 -4.82
CA LYS A 113 5.72 -3.43 -5.71
C LYS A 113 4.40 -3.04 -6.34
N THR A 114 4.22 -3.34 -7.63
CA THR A 114 2.95 -3.08 -8.34
C THR A 114 2.20 -4.39 -8.55
N LEU A 115 0.91 -4.39 -8.27
CA LEU A 115 0.01 -5.52 -8.43
C LEU A 115 -1.18 -5.13 -9.31
N VAL A 116 -1.68 -6.11 -10.05
CA VAL A 116 -2.93 -5.98 -10.82
C VAL A 116 -3.90 -7.05 -10.36
N PHE A 117 -5.14 -6.66 -10.15
CA PHE A 117 -6.19 -7.60 -9.80
C PHE A 117 -6.71 -8.35 -11.03
N TYR A 118 -6.87 -9.66 -10.89
CA TYR A 118 -7.50 -10.54 -11.85
C TYR A 118 -8.78 -11.10 -11.23
N ARG A 119 -9.90 -10.96 -11.92
CA ARG A 119 -11.19 -11.56 -11.52
C ARG A 119 -11.21 -13.04 -11.93
N ASN A 120 -11.89 -13.87 -11.15
CA ASN A 120 -11.95 -15.34 -11.26
C ASN A 120 -10.67 -16.04 -10.77
N ARG A 121 -10.74 -17.38 -10.67
CA ARG A 121 -9.64 -18.21 -10.16
C ARG A 121 -8.45 -18.24 -11.13
N ALA A 122 -7.25 -18.21 -10.56
CA ALA A 122 -6.02 -18.47 -11.31
C ALA A 122 -6.02 -19.92 -11.86
N PRO A 123 -5.39 -20.18 -13.02
CA PRO A 123 -4.66 -19.22 -13.87
C PRO A 123 -5.55 -18.46 -14.86
N ASN A 124 -6.84 -18.80 -14.97
CA ASN A 124 -7.76 -18.30 -16.00
C ASN A 124 -8.44 -16.97 -15.63
N GLY A 125 -7.79 -16.17 -14.76
CA GLY A 125 -8.33 -14.90 -14.32
C GLY A 125 -8.37 -13.87 -15.45
N ILE A 126 -9.36 -12.99 -15.42
CA ILE A 126 -9.50 -11.86 -16.35
C ILE A 126 -8.85 -10.63 -15.70
N LYS A 127 -7.85 -10.04 -16.37
CA LYS A 127 -7.17 -8.83 -15.91
C LYS A 127 -8.18 -7.68 -15.79
N THR A 128 -8.15 -6.98 -14.66
CA THR A 128 -8.99 -5.80 -14.43
C THR A 128 -8.17 -4.50 -14.49
N GLY A 129 -8.86 -3.35 -14.33
CA GLY A 129 -8.23 -2.04 -14.23
C GLY A 129 -7.74 -1.66 -12.83
N TRP A 130 -7.94 -2.52 -11.83
CA TRP A 130 -7.52 -2.28 -10.45
C TRP A 130 -6.04 -2.54 -10.29
N ILE A 131 -5.34 -1.53 -9.81
CA ILE A 131 -3.89 -1.53 -9.59
C ILE A 131 -3.64 -1.17 -8.14
N MET A 132 -2.68 -1.85 -7.55
CA MET A 132 -2.25 -1.65 -6.17
C MET A 132 -0.74 -1.49 -6.14
N HIS A 133 -0.27 -0.51 -5.38
CA HIS A 133 1.13 -0.26 -5.08
C HIS A 133 1.38 -0.62 -3.62
N GLU A 134 2.09 -1.71 -3.39
CA GLU A 134 2.47 -2.24 -2.08
C GLU A 134 3.85 -1.66 -1.71
N PHE A 135 3.88 -0.87 -0.63
CA PHE A 135 5.07 -0.25 -0.07
C PHE A 135 5.52 -0.98 1.19
N ARG A 136 6.81 -1.31 1.25
CA ARG A 136 7.45 -1.96 2.41
C ARG A 136 8.72 -1.24 2.81
N LEU A 137 9.06 -1.28 4.10
CA LEU A 137 10.36 -0.85 4.61
C LEU A 137 11.44 -1.91 4.36
N GLU A 138 12.67 -1.46 4.11
CA GLU A 138 13.87 -2.31 4.07
C GLU A 138 14.70 -2.14 5.37
N THR A 139 15.30 -3.24 5.83
CA THR A 139 16.26 -3.25 6.96
C THR A 139 17.58 -2.60 6.50
N PRO A 140 18.13 -1.55 7.17
CA PRO A 140 18.23 -1.35 8.64
C PRO A 140 17.27 -0.29 9.23
N HIS A 141 16.39 0.30 8.43
CA HIS A 141 15.50 1.38 8.86
C HIS A 141 14.25 0.90 9.62
N MET A 142 14.29 -0.30 10.21
CA MET A 142 13.25 -0.75 11.13
C MET A 142 13.67 -0.47 12.58
N PRO A 143 12.77 0.07 13.44
CA PRO A 143 13.11 0.32 14.83
C PRO A 143 13.56 -0.96 15.56
N PRO A 144 14.60 -0.93 16.41
CA PRO A 144 15.15 -2.12 17.08
C PRO A 144 14.12 -2.91 17.92
N LYS A 145 13.18 -2.20 18.56
CA LYS A 145 12.09 -2.81 19.35
C LYS A 145 11.17 -3.70 18.53
N ILE A 146 11.11 -3.44 17.23
CA ILE A 146 10.15 -4.02 16.29
C ILE A 146 10.79 -5.15 15.50
N PHE A 147 12.10 -5.09 15.26
CA PHE A 147 12.89 -6.18 14.68
C PHE A 147 12.60 -7.53 15.36
N HIS A 148 12.50 -7.54 16.68
CA HIS A 148 12.18 -8.74 17.46
C HIS A 148 10.69 -9.14 17.41
N SER A 149 9.75 -8.20 17.24
CA SER A 149 8.31 -8.49 17.22
C SER A 149 7.77 -8.88 15.83
N LEU A 150 8.29 -8.26 14.75
CA LEU A 150 7.86 -8.53 13.36
C LEU A 150 8.63 -9.70 12.72
N SER A 151 9.74 -10.14 13.33
CA SER A 151 10.37 -11.44 13.04
C SER A 151 9.34 -12.58 13.15
N SER A 152 8.38 -12.43 14.08
CA SER A 152 7.25 -13.31 14.28
C SER A 152 5.92 -12.65 13.85
N ARG A 153 5.58 -12.85 12.57
CA ARG A 153 4.22 -13.15 12.04
C ARG A 153 3.44 -12.15 11.20
N VAL A 154 3.67 -10.84 11.17
CA VAL A 154 2.92 -9.96 10.24
C VAL A 154 3.76 -8.75 9.86
N GLN A 155 3.93 -8.46 8.57
CA GLN A 155 4.60 -7.23 8.10
C GLN A 155 3.51 -6.22 7.73
N LEU A 156 3.57 -5.00 8.30
CA LEU A 156 2.69 -3.91 7.89
C LEU A 156 3.17 -3.36 6.54
N GLU A 157 2.24 -3.20 5.61
CA GLU A 157 2.49 -2.60 4.30
C GLU A 157 1.55 -1.40 4.13
N LEU A 158 2.01 -0.39 3.41
CA LEU A 158 1.14 0.69 2.98
C LEU A 158 0.76 0.41 1.53
N GLU A 159 -0.51 0.54 1.21
CA GLU A 159 -1.01 0.32 -0.12
C GLU A 159 -1.71 1.54 -0.68
N LEU A 160 -1.38 1.84 -1.93
CA LEU A 160 -2.09 2.80 -2.78
C LEU A 160 -2.84 2.01 -3.85
N MET A 161 -4.15 2.17 -3.92
CA MET A 161 -4.96 1.53 -4.94
C MET A 161 -5.63 2.56 -5.84
N ASP A 162 -5.58 2.29 -7.15
CA ASP A 162 -6.12 3.16 -8.20
C ASP A 162 -6.87 2.33 -9.26
N PHE A 163 -7.88 2.94 -9.86
CA PHE A 163 -8.60 2.36 -11.01
C PHE A 163 -8.18 3.07 -12.30
N ASN A 164 -7.68 2.32 -13.30
CA ASN A 164 -7.31 2.81 -14.64
C ASN A 164 -6.02 3.66 -14.80
N TRP A 165 -4.95 3.41 -14.01
CA TRP A 165 -3.63 4.07 -14.17
C TRP A 165 -3.06 4.12 -15.61
N ARG A 166 -3.48 3.21 -16.51
CA ARG A 166 -2.95 3.13 -17.89
C ARG A 166 -3.57 4.09 -18.91
N ARG A 167 -4.62 4.87 -18.61
CA ARG A 167 -5.21 5.77 -19.62
C ARG A 167 -4.58 7.16 -19.71
N GLU A 168 -3.73 7.57 -18.77
CA GLU A 168 -3.20 8.94 -18.74
C GLU A 168 -1.69 9.05 -19.00
N LYS A 169 -1.00 7.94 -19.32
CA LYS A 169 0.44 7.96 -19.70
C LYS A 169 0.77 7.21 -21.00
N ILE A 170 -0.19 7.06 -21.91
CA ILE A 170 0.08 6.61 -23.28
C ILE A 170 -0.18 7.75 -24.25
N ASN A 171 0.76 8.69 -24.31
CA ASN A 171 1.13 9.35 -25.56
C ASN A 171 2.64 9.16 -25.69
N ILE A 172 3.02 8.07 -26.35
CA ILE A 172 4.34 7.91 -26.96
C ILE A 172 4.04 7.58 -28.42
N VAL A 173 4.19 8.59 -29.27
CA VAL A 173 4.57 8.41 -30.67
C VAL A 173 6.09 8.36 -30.68
#